data_AF-A0A9X8VHK5-F1
#
_entry.id   AF-A0A9X8VHK5-F1
#
_cell.length_a   1.000
_cell.length_b   1.000
_cell.length_c   1.000
_cell.angle_alpha   90.00
_cell.angle_beta   90.00
_cell.angle_gamma   90.00
#
_symmetry.space_group_name_H-M   'P 1'
#
loop_
_entity.id
_entity.type
_entity.pdbx_description
1 polymer ?
#
loop_
_entity_poly.entity_id
_entity_poly.type
_entity_poly.pdbx_seq_one_letter_code
_entity_poly.pdbx_strand_id
1 'polypeptide(L)' 'MSRVLVLKSSILGEYSQSGKLVDFFVEQWRETHPEDTFTVRDLANPTLPELDGE' A
#
# COMPACT_ATOMS: atom_id res chain seq x y z
N MET A 1 10.54 15.19 -6.10
CA MET A 1 9.06 15.09 -6.03
C MET A 1 8.59 13.92 -6.88
N SER A 2 8.41 12.79 -6.21
CA SER A 2 7.86 11.56 -6.76
C SER A 2 6.43 11.35 -6.27
N ARG A 3 5.66 10.56 -7.02
CA ARG A 3 4.32 10.10 -6.63
C ARG A 3 4.40 8.61 -6.39
N VAL A 4 4.34 8.20 -5.13
CA VAL A 4 4.51 6.80 -4.71
C VAL A 4 3.14 6.16 -4.50
N LEU A 5 2.85 5.09 -5.25
CA LEU A 5 1.68 4.24 -5.06
C LEU A 5 2.08 3.01 -4.23
N VAL A 6 1.47 2.87 -3.06
CA VAL A 6 1.68 1.74 -2.16
C VAL A 6 0.51 0.78 -2.31
N LEU A 7 0.79 -0.44 -2.76
CA LEU A 7 -0.19 -1.51 -2.93
C LEU A 7 -0.10 -2.48 -1.76
N LYS A 8 -1.15 -2.56 -0.94
CA LYS A 8 -1.29 -3.60 0.09
C LYS A 8 -2.22 -4.69 -0.45
N SER A 9 -1.84 -5.97 -0.32
CA SER A 9 -2.61 -7.10 -0.84
C SER A 9 -2.87 -8.19 0.20
N SER A 10 -2.38 -8.02 1.42
CA SER A 10 -2.58 -9.00 2.48
C SER A 10 -4.04 -8.99 2.95
N ILE A 11 -4.65 -10.16 3.01
CA ILE A 11 -6.03 -10.34 3.49
C ILE A 11 -6.16 -10.32 5.02
N LEU A 12 -5.05 -10.16 5.75
CA LEU A 12 -5.01 -10.26 7.21
C LEU A 12 -5.34 -8.94 7.94
N GLY A 13 -5.66 -7.85 7.21
CA GLY A 13 -5.95 -6.54 7.79
C GLY A 13 -4.86 -6.09 8.78
N GLU A 14 -5.27 -5.68 9.98
CA GLU A 14 -4.39 -5.24 11.08
C GLU A 14 -3.37 -6.30 11.55
N TYR A 15 -3.63 -7.58 11.27
CA TYR A 15 -2.70 -8.67 11.59
C TYR A 15 -1.64 -8.89 10.49
N SER A 16 -1.71 -8.15 9.38
CA SER A 16 -0.76 -8.25 8.28
C SER A 16 0.65 -7.80 8.70
N GLN A 17 1.58 -8.75 8.68
CA GLN A 17 3.00 -8.43 8.91
C GLN A 17 3.60 -7.64 7.74
N SER A 18 3.25 -7.99 6.50
CA SER A 18 3.66 -7.22 5.33
C SER A 18 3.07 -5.81 5.34
N GLY A 19 1.82 -5.65 5.80
CA GLY A 19 1.19 -4.35 5.98
C GLY A 19 1.97 -3.45 6.94
N LYS A 20 2.32 -3.98 8.12
CA LYS A 20 3.14 -3.27 9.13
C LYS A 20 4.52 -2.88 8.62
N LEU A 21 5.19 -3.76 7.88
CA LEU A 21 6.51 -3.47 7.29
C LEU A 21 6.42 -2.36 6.24
N VAL A 22 5.36 -2.35 5.44
CA VAL A 22 5.12 -1.29 4.44
C VAL A 22 4.81 0.04 5.11
N ASP A 23 4.03 0.04 6.19
CA ASP A 23 3.76 1.27 6.95
C ASP A 23 5.03 1.88 7.52
N PHE A 24 5.88 1.05 8.13
CA PHE A 24 7.20 1.46 8.60
C PHE A 24 8.07 2.01 7.46
N PHE A 25 8.11 1.33 6.31
CA PHE A 25 8.84 1.81 5.14
C PHE A 25 8.37 3.19 4.67
N VAL A 26 7.06 3.43 4.61
CA VAL A 26 6.48 4.73 4.19
C VAL A 26 6.83 5.83 5.18
N GLU A 27 6.80 5.54 6.49
CA GLU A 27 7.21 6.47 7.54
C GLU A 27 8.67 6.91 7.34
N GLN A 28 9.58 5.95 7.21
CA GLN A 28 11.01 6.21 7.00
C GLN A 28 11.30 6.93 5.66
N TRP A 29 10.54 6.61 4.60
CA TRP A 29 10.69 7.31 3.32
C TRP A 29 10.28 8.77 3.41
N ARG A 30 9.19 9.09 4.12
CA ARG A 30 8.72 10.47 4.29
C ARG A 30 9.72 11.34 5.05
N GLU A 31 10.47 10.77 5.99
CA GLU A 31 11.54 11.48 6.70
C GLU A 31 12.69 11.87 5.77
N THR A 32 13.03 10.99 4.82
CA THR A 32 14.17 11.18 3.91
C THR A 32 13.80 11.92 2.61
N HIS A 33 12.52 11.89 2.21
CA HIS A 33 12.00 12.49 0.98
C HIS A 33 10.71 13.26 1.27
N PRO A 34 10.80 14.40 1.97
CA PRO A 34 9.63 15.14 2.44
C PRO A 34 8.77 15.74 1.31
N GLU A 35 9.34 15.97 0.13
CA GLU A 35 8.58 16.43 -1.04
C GLU A 35 7.82 15.32 -1.80
N ASP A 36 8.00 14.05 -1.43
CA ASP A 36 7.32 12.95 -2.09
C ASP A 36 5.89 12.77 -1.58
N THR A 37 4.99 12.39 -2.48
CA THR A 37 3.57 12.20 -2.16
C THR A 37 3.19 10.74 -2.25
N PHE A 38 2.29 10.30 -1.37
CA PHE A 38 1.91 8.89 -1.24
C PHE A 38 0.42 8.69 -1.48
N THR A 39 0.08 7.62 -2.20
CA THR A 39 -1.28 7.08 -2.29
C THR A 39 -1.23 5.63 -1.85
N VAL A 40 -2.06 5.26 -0.87
CA VAL A 40 -2.17 3.87 -0.41
C VAL A 40 -3.42 3.25 -1.01
N ARG A 41 -3.28 2.12 -1.68
CA ARG A 41 -4.38 1.32 -2.22
C ARG A 41 -4.34 -0.06 -1.57
N ASP A 42 -5.34 -0.31 -0.73
CA ASP A 42 -5.62 -1.65 -0.23
C ASP A 42 -6.40 -2.43 -1.29
N LEU A 43 -5.80 -3.51 -1.80
CA LEU A 43 -6.37 -4.42 -2.77
C LEU A 43 -7.20 -5.53 -2.13
N ALA A 44 -7.12 -5.70 -0.81
CA ALA A 44 -8.01 -6.58 -0.06
C ALA A 44 -9.34 -5.87 0.28
N ASN A 45 -9.41 -4.53 0.23
CA ASN A 45 -10.61 -3.77 0.57
C ASN A 45 -10.70 -2.37 -0.10
N PRO A 46 -11.63 -2.14 -1.05
CA PRO A 46 -12.39 -3.14 -1.80
C PRO A 46 -11.49 -3.95 -2.72
N THR A 47 -11.82 -5.23 -2.91
CA THR A 47 -11.13 -6.12 -3.84
C THR A 47 -11.23 -5.63 -5.28
N LEU A 48 -10.28 -6.06 -6.10
CA LEU A 48 -10.39 -5.90 -7.55
C LEU A 48 -11.36 -6.93 -8.12
N PRO A 49 -12.05 -6.60 -9.23
CA PRO A 49 -12.78 -7.60 -9.98
C PRO A 49 -11.83 -8.72 -10.43
N GLU A 50 -12.35 -9.94 -10.44
CA GLU A 50 -11.66 -11.05 -11.09
C GLU A 50 -11.67 -10.83 -12.61
N LEU A 51 -10.66 -11.34 -13.30
CA LEU A 51 -10.67 -11.40 -14.75
C LEU A 51 -11.38 -12.68 -15.16
N ASP A 52 -12.62 -12.55 -15.63
CA ASP A 52 -13.39 -13.65 -16.21
C ASP A 52 -13.44 -13.56 -17.75
N GLY A 53 -14.04 -14.58 -18.36
CA GLY A 53 -14.12 -14.73 -19.82
C GLY A 53 -15.54 -14.59 -20.39
N GLU A 54 -16.49 -14.10 -19.59
CA GLU A 54 -17.84 -13.75 -20.05
C GLU A 54 -17.89 -12.37 -20.73
#